data_AF-A0A397J9E1-F1
#
_entry.id   AF-A0A397J9E1-F1
#
_cell.length_a   1.000
_cell.length_b   1.000
_cell.length_c   1.000
_cell.angle_alpha   90.00
_cell.angle_beta   90.00
_cell.angle_gamma   90.00
#
_symmetry.space_group_name_H-M   'P 1'
#
loop_
_entity.id
_entity.type
_entity.pdbx_description
1 polymer ?
#
loop_
_entity_poly.entity_id
_entity_poly.type
_entity_poly.pdbx_seq_one_letter_code
_entity_poly.pdbx_strand_id
1 'polypeptide(L)'
;MAVLQLGLIIFDFVINALFFSYNGKVVEELYIPSLMFLTVPTVVNAIWAFYIIFDENKSKTFLDWFAQHLMVALIFTVLSGADIEALSILHSNMAGFEFFNAPFSTKGKNSIFWASCLNIFVKDIPQVIIQILYKHSVVIYDIISLFALISSCLSLLINIVGRLFQTINICRHRSLEAPAAERNFTSDELMSHSIHVKDENDSKKNNLTKRSSKGSFQEVIS
;
A
#
# COMPACT_ATOMS: atom_id res chain seq x y z
N MET A 1 11.62 3.36 -10.30
CA MET A 1 11.75 3.71 -8.87
C MET A 1 12.41 2.58 -8.07
N ALA A 2 11.98 1.32 -8.23
CA ALA A 2 12.51 0.18 -7.47
C ALA A 2 14.06 0.03 -7.47
N VAL A 3 14.74 0.29 -8.59
CA VAL A 3 16.22 0.22 -8.66
C VAL A 3 16.89 1.25 -7.75
N LEU A 4 16.41 2.51 -7.77
CA LEU A 4 16.94 3.56 -6.91
C LEU A 4 16.65 3.27 -5.44
N GLN A 5 15.46 2.75 -5.16
CA GLN A 5 15.04 2.36 -3.82
C GLN A 5 15.90 1.22 -3.26
N LEU A 6 16.18 0.20 -4.07
CA LEU A 6 17.10 -0.89 -3.71
C LEU A 6 18.50 -0.35 -3.37
N GLY A 7 19.05 0.50 -4.25
CA GLY A 7 20.35 1.11 -4.04
C GLY A 7 20.41 1.95 -2.75
N LEU A 8 19.35 2.70 -2.47
CA LEU A 8 19.24 3.52 -1.26
C LEU A 8 19.18 2.67 0.01
N ILE A 9 18.37 1.61 0.04
CA ILE A 9 18.26 0.70 1.20
C ILE A 9 19.63 0.11 1.56
N ILE A 10 20.35 -0.38 0.54
CA ILE A 10 21.68 -0.98 0.74
C ILE A 10 22.68 0.09 1.23
N PHE A 11 22.71 1.25 0.57
CA PHE A 11 23.63 2.32 0.93
C PHE A 11 23.39 2.83 2.35
N ASP A 12 22.13 3.07 2.71
CA ASP A 12 21.74 3.56 4.03
C ASP A 12 22.14 2.59 5.14
N PHE A 13 21.87 1.29 4.94
CA PHE A 13 22.28 0.27 5.90
C PHE A 13 23.80 0.22 6.09
N VAL A 14 24.56 0.21 4.98
CA VAL A 14 26.03 0.15 5.03
C VAL A 14 26.60 1.37 5.75
N ILE A 15 26.15 2.58 5.39
CA ILE A 15 26.67 3.81 6.00
C ILE A 15 26.28 3.90 7.48
N ASN A 16 25.08 3.49 7.87
CA ASN A 16 24.67 3.48 9.27
C ASN A 16 25.44 2.43 10.10
N ALA A 17 25.74 1.26 9.53
CA ALA A 17 26.60 0.27 10.16
C ALA A 17 28.05 0.75 10.32
N LEU A 18 28.58 1.46 9.32
CA LEU A 18 29.89 2.11 9.39
C LEU A 18 29.90 3.22 10.45
N PHE A 19 28.88 4.07 10.47
CA PHE A 19 28.72 5.11 11.48
C PHE A 19 28.76 4.53 12.90
N PHE A 20 27.99 3.48 13.15
CA PHE A 20 28.02 2.74 14.42
C PHE A 20 29.42 2.21 14.74
N SER A 21 30.07 1.55 13.78
CA SER A 21 31.35 0.84 13.99
C SER A 21 32.52 1.78 14.28
N TYR A 22 32.55 2.96 13.64
CA TYR A 22 33.64 3.94 13.76
C TYR A 22 33.38 4.97 14.85
N ASN A 23 32.19 5.56 14.87
CA ASN A 23 31.88 6.70 15.74
C ASN A 23 31.41 6.27 17.14
N GLY A 24 30.96 5.03 17.28
CA GLY A 24 30.62 4.42 18.55
C GLY A 24 31.73 4.46 19.60
N LYS A 25 32.98 4.52 19.14
CA LYS A 25 34.17 4.58 20.00
C LYS A 25 34.57 6.01 20.38
N VAL A 26 34.00 7.01 19.72
CA VAL A 26 34.37 8.43 19.90
C VAL A 26 33.45 9.10 20.92
N VAL A 27 32.16 8.76 20.91
CA VAL A 27 31.17 9.28 21.87
C VAL A 27 30.42 8.11 22.49
N GLU A 28 30.95 7.60 23.61
CA GLU A 28 30.41 6.42 24.31
C GLU A 28 28.92 6.57 24.69
N GLU A 29 28.49 7.79 25.04
CA GLU A 29 27.10 8.08 25.40
C GLU A 29 26.10 7.80 24.25
N LEU A 30 26.53 7.96 23.00
CA LEU A 30 25.69 7.73 21.82
C LEU A 30 25.84 6.31 21.26
N TYR A 31 26.81 5.53 21.75
CA TYR A 31 27.06 4.17 21.27
C TYR A 31 25.87 3.25 21.50
N ILE A 32 25.40 3.19 22.75
CA ILE A 32 24.31 2.29 23.15
C ILE A 32 23.01 2.64 22.41
N PRO A 33 22.57 3.92 22.36
CA PRO A 33 21.41 4.31 21.56
C PRO A 33 21.57 3.95 20.07
N SER A 34 22.72 4.26 19.46
CA SER A 34 22.97 3.95 18.04
C SER A 34 22.87 2.45 17.75
N LEU A 35 23.44 1.62 18.63
CA LEU A 35 23.38 0.16 18.52
C LEU A 35 21.94 -0.34 18.63
N MET A 36 21.18 0.14 19.61
CA MET A 36 19.80 -0.28 19.83
C MET A 36 18.90 0.09 18.65
N PHE A 37 18.98 1.33 18.18
CA PHE A 37 18.15 1.83 17.06
C PHE A 37 18.59 1.30 15.68
N LEU A 38 19.79 0.74 15.55
CA LEU A 38 20.17 -0.02 14.36
C LEU A 38 19.70 -1.48 14.46
N THR A 39 20.00 -2.17 15.55
CA THR A 39 19.82 -3.63 15.65
C THR A 39 18.38 -4.05 15.91
N VAL A 40 17.65 -3.38 16.80
CA VAL A 40 16.29 -3.76 17.17
C VAL A 40 15.35 -3.63 15.96
N PRO A 41 15.30 -2.50 15.22
CA PRO A 41 14.47 -2.41 14.02
C PRO A 41 14.89 -3.42 12.96
N THR A 42 16.18 -3.71 12.82
CA THR A 42 16.65 -4.72 11.86
C THR A 42 16.13 -6.11 12.16
N VAL A 43 16.18 -6.55 13.43
CA VAL A 43 15.66 -7.85 13.83
C VAL A 43 14.13 -7.90 13.68
N VAL A 44 13.42 -6.86 14.12
CA VAL A 44 11.96 -6.79 14.00
C VAL A 44 11.52 -6.84 12.54
N ASN A 45 12.16 -6.08 11.66
CA ASN A 45 11.86 -6.07 10.23
C ASN A 45 12.12 -7.45 9.60
N ALA A 46 13.23 -8.11 9.95
CA ALA A 46 13.51 -9.45 9.46
C ALA A 46 12.42 -10.46 9.89
N ILE A 47 12.02 -10.45 11.17
CA ILE A 47 10.94 -11.32 11.67
C ILE A 47 9.63 -11.05 10.92
N TRP A 48 9.29 -9.78 10.72
CA TRP A 48 8.09 -9.39 10.00
C TRP A 48 8.13 -9.82 8.53
N ALA A 49 9.28 -9.71 7.89
CA ALA A 49 9.49 -10.16 6.51
C ALA A 49 9.29 -11.68 6.38
N PHE A 50 9.90 -12.45 7.27
CA PHE A 50 9.70 -13.90 7.33
C PHE A 50 8.24 -14.26 7.54
N TYR A 51 7.54 -13.56 8.45
CA TYR A 51 6.12 -13.78 8.68
C TYR A 51 5.28 -13.49 7.43
N ILE A 52 5.55 -12.37 6.72
CA ILE A 52 4.84 -12.02 5.48
C ILE A 52 5.06 -13.10 4.42
N ILE A 53 6.30 -13.50 4.16
CA ILE A 53 6.62 -14.53 3.15
C ILE A 53 5.97 -15.87 3.51
N PHE A 54 5.97 -16.24 4.79
CA PHE A 54 5.30 -17.45 5.25
C PHE A 54 3.77 -17.39 5.07
N ASP A 55 3.15 -16.24 5.35
CA ASP A 55 1.70 -16.07 5.14
C ASP A 55 1.34 -16.12 3.64
N GLU A 56 2.15 -15.50 2.78
CA GLU A 56 1.97 -15.51 1.31
C GLU A 56 2.14 -16.90 0.70
N ASN A 57 3.10 -17.71 1.20
CA ASN A 57 3.35 -19.09 0.79
C ASN A 57 2.16 -20.05 1.05
N LYS A 58 1.14 -19.64 1.80
CA LYS A 58 -0.11 -20.41 1.94
C LYS A 58 -0.94 -20.41 0.65
N SER A 59 -0.73 -19.44 -0.23
CA SER A 59 -1.38 -19.39 -1.54
C SER A 59 -0.58 -20.21 -2.57
N LYS A 60 -1.28 -21.00 -3.39
CA LYS A 60 -0.63 -21.84 -4.42
C LYS A 60 0.18 -20.99 -5.41
N THR A 61 -0.40 -19.87 -5.86
CA THR A 61 0.22 -18.98 -6.86
C THR A 61 1.54 -18.38 -6.37
N PHE A 62 1.60 -17.91 -5.12
CA PHE A 62 2.84 -17.38 -4.55
C PHE A 62 3.84 -18.49 -4.27
N LEU A 63 3.38 -19.64 -3.78
CA LEU A 63 4.24 -20.80 -3.52
C LEU A 63 4.94 -21.29 -4.80
N ASP A 64 4.23 -21.37 -5.92
CA ASP A 64 4.79 -21.76 -7.22
C ASP A 64 5.85 -20.76 -7.69
N TRP A 65 5.57 -19.45 -7.56
CA TRP A 65 6.55 -18.39 -7.86
C TRP A 65 7.78 -18.45 -6.93
N PHE A 66 7.55 -18.68 -5.63
CA PHE A 66 8.61 -18.78 -4.62
C PHE A 66 9.52 -19.98 -4.89
N ALA A 67 8.97 -21.13 -5.30
CA ALA A 67 9.74 -22.30 -5.67
C ALA A 67 10.62 -22.06 -6.90
N GLN A 68 10.13 -21.29 -7.89
CA GLN A 68 10.88 -20.94 -9.10
C GLN A 68 11.99 -19.90 -8.84
N HIS A 69 11.78 -18.99 -7.88
CA HIS A 69 12.68 -17.85 -7.62
C HIS A 69 13.21 -17.82 -6.18
N LEU A 70 13.40 -18.99 -5.57
CA LEU A 70 13.76 -19.17 -4.15
C LEU A 70 14.90 -18.27 -3.69
N MET A 71 16.00 -18.22 -4.44
CA MET A 71 17.18 -17.44 -4.06
C MET A 71 16.89 -15.94 -4.00
N VAL A 72 16.13 -15.42 -4.97
CA VAL A 72 15.73 -14.00 -4.99
C VAL A 72 14.83 -13.71 -3.79
N ALA A 73 13.82 -14.55 -3.55
CA ALA A 73 12.92 -14.37 -2.42
C ALA A 73 13.66 -14.37 -1.06
N LEU A 74 14.61 -15.29 -0.85
CA LEU A 74 15.40 -15.35 0.38
C LEU A 74 16.32 -14.14 0.55
N ILE A 75 17.02 -13.70 -0.51
CA ILE A 75 17.87 -12.51 -0.47
C ILE A 75 17.04 -11.30 -0.05
N PHE A 76 15.88 -11.08 -0.67
CA PHE A 76 15.03 -9.95 -0.34
C PHE A 76 14.39 -10.07 1.05
N THR A 77 14.10 -11.29 1.53
CA THR A 77 13.62 -11.51 2.90
C THR A 77 14.68 -11.11 3.93
N VAL A 78 15.95 -11.47 3.71
CA VAL A 78 17.06 -11.08 4.58
C VAL A 78 17.37 -9.58 4.46
N LEU A 79 17.39 -9.05 3.22
CA LEU A 79 17.60 -7.62 2.96
C LEU A 79 16.52 -6.77 3.61
N SER A 80 15.30 -7.30 3.76
CA SER A 80 14.23 -6.64 4.48
C SER A 80 14.52 -6.39 5.96
N GLY A 81 15.53 -7.04 6.54
CA GLY A 81 16.06 -6.61 7.84
C GLY A 81 16.57 -5.16 7.80
N ALA A 82 17.26 -4.72 6.74
CA ALA A 82 17.70 -3.34 6.61
C ALA A 82 16.50 -2.38 6.45
N ASP A 83 15.56 -2.76 5.57
CA ASP A 83 14.30 -2.05 5.40
C ASP A 83 13.22 -3.00 4.86
N ILE A 84 12.10 -3.13 5.59
CA ILE A 84 11.01 -4.02 5.20
C ILE A 84 10.44 -3.72 3.82
N GLU A 85 10.59 -2.48 3.36
CA GLU A 85 10.21 -2.04 2.03
C GLU A 85 11.00 -2.77 0.93
N ALA A 86 12.14 -3.41 1.22
CA ALA A 86 12.83 -4.26 0.24
C ALA A 86 11.93 -5.39 -0.31
N LEU A 87 10.95 -5.91 0.45
CA LEU A 87 9.96 -6.86 -0.07
C LEU A 87 9.08 -6.26 -1.18
N SER A 88 8.90 -4.94 -1.23
CA SER A 88 8.10 -4.32 -2.27
C SER A 88 8.75 -4.41 -3.66
N ILE A 89 10.07 -4.56 -3.71
CA ILE A 89 10.83 -4.75 -4.94
C ILE A 89 10.43 -6.08 -5.61
N LEU A 90 10.13 -7.12 -4.83
CA LEU A 90 9.71 -8.43 -5.34
C LEU A 90 8.42 -8.38 -6.16
N HIS A 91 7.53 -7.41 -5.93
CA HIS A 91 6.28 -7.26 -6.67
C HIS A 91 6.20 -5.97 -7.50
N SER A 92 7.35 -5.33 -7.76
CA SER A 92 7.44 -4.04 -8.44
C SER A 92 7.55 -4.14 -9.97
N ASN A 93 7.66 -5.37 -10.50
CA ASN A 93 8.00 -5.69 -11.88
C ASN A 93 9.28 -4.96 -12.34
N MET A 94 10.31 -4.93 -11.49
CA MET A 94 11.53 -4.19 -11.73
C MET A 94 12.23 -4.67 -13.02
N ALA A 95 12.41 -3.74 -13.96
CA ALA A 95 13.00 -3.98 -15.29
C ALA A 95 12.27 -5.06 -16.14
N GLY A 96 11.02 -5.40 -15.80
CA GLY A 96 10.23 -6.40 -16.52
C GLY A 96 10.64 -7.85 -16.23
N PHE A 97 11.49 -8.09 -15.23
CA PHE A 97 11.92 -9.44 -14.89
C PHE A 97 10.86 -10.20 -14.08
N GLU A 98 10.62 -11.46 -14.44
CA GLU A 98 9.62 -12.33 -13.82
C GLU A 98 9.88 -12.57 -12.32
N PHE A 99 11.16 -12.61 -11.92
CA PHE A 99 11.57 -12.72 -10.51
C PHE A 99 11.34 -11.45 -9.68
N PHE A 100 10.91 -10.34 -10.30
CA PHE A 100 10.40 -9.15 -9.61
C PHE A 100 8.90 -8.93 -9.83
N ASN A 101 8.20 -9.98 -10.27
CA ASN A 101 6.75 -9.96 -10.47
C ASN A 101 6.04 -10.96 -9.53
N ALA A 102 6.46 -10.98 -8.26
CA ALA A 102 5.88 -11.85 -7.23
C ALA A 102 4.38 -11.55 -7.03
N PRO A 103 3.51 -12.57 -7.01
CA PRO A 103 2.07 -12.40 -6.90
C PRO A 103 1.63 -12.20 -5.44
N PHE A 104 2.16 -11.15 -4.78
CA PHE A 104 1.77 -10.79 -3.41
C PHE A 104 0.27 -10.48 -3.33
N SER A 105 -0.37 -11.02 -2.30
CA SER A 105 -1.75 -10.69 -1.96
C SER A 105 -1.89 -9.22 -1.53
N THR A 106 -3.12 -8.69 -1.59
CA THR A 106 -3.43 -7.34 -1.08
C THR A 106 -3.10 -7.21 0.41
N LYS A 107 -3.28 -8.30 1.18
CA LYS A 107 -2.96 -8.35 2.61
C LYS A 107 -1.45 -8.23 2.85
N GLY A 108 -0.63 -8.97 2.09
CA GLY A 108 0.83 -8.87 2.16
C GLY A 108 1.34 -7.50 1.78
N LYS A 109 0.85 -6.93 0.67
CA LYS A 109 1.19 -5.55 0.25
C LYS A 109 0.85 -4.52 1.33
N ASN A 110 -0.34 -4.63 1.93
CA ASN A 110 -0.74 -3.75 3.03
C ASN A 110 0.12 -3.96 4.29
N SER A 111 0.51 -5.20 4.59
CA SER A 111 1.42 -5.49 5.70
C SER A 111 2.80 -4.87 5.50
N ILE A 112 3.37 -4.95 4.30
CA ILE A 112 4.65 -4.29 3.95
C ILE A 112 4.53 -2.78 4.13
N PHE A 113 3.42 -2.20 3.63
CA PHE A 113 3.14 -0.77 3.75
C PHE A 113 3.12 -0.31 5.22
N TRP A 114 2.33 -0.97 6.07
CA TRP A 114 2.22 -0.61 7.48
C TRP A 114 3.52 -0.83 8.25
N ALA A 115 4.25 -1.91 7.95
CA ALA A 115 5.55 -2.17 8.58
C ALA A 115 6.56 -1.09 8.24
N SER A 116 6.66 -0.64 6.98
CA SER A 116 7.60 0.44 6.65
C SER A 116 7.12 1.82 7.13
N CYS A 117 5.80 2.06 7.26
CA CYS A 117 5.31 3.22 8.01
C CYS A 117 5.78 3.22 9.47
N LEU A 118 5.75 2.07 10.15
CA LEU A 118 6.27 1.95 11.52
C LEU A 118 7.79 2.20 11.58
N ASN A 119 8.52 1.75 10.56
CA ASN A 119 9.98 1.92 10.45
C ASN A 119 10.40 3.41 10.46
N ILE A 120 9.57 4.32 9.92
CA ILE A 120 9.83 5.76 9.97
C ILE A 120 9.97 6.25 11.42
N PHE A 121 9.10 5.80 12.32
CA PHE A 121 9.08 6.25 13.71
C PHE A 121 10.10 5.53 14.58
N VAL A 122 10.36 4.26 14.30
CA VAL A 122 11.18 3.39 15.16
C VAL A 122 12.64 3.33 14.71
N LYS A 123 12.94 3.57 13.43
CA LYS A 123 14.28 3.57 12.86
C LYS A 123 14.68 4.95 12.34
N ASP A 124 13.96 5.49 11.36
CA ASP A 124 14.43 6.64 10.58
C ASP A 124 14.55 7.92 11.42
N ILE A 125 13.49 8.28 12.16
CA ILE A 125 13.49 9.48 13.03
C ILE A 125 14.55 9.36 14.14
N PRO A 126 14.60 8.28 14.95
CA PRO A 126 15.64 8.11 15.96
C PRO A 126 17.05 8.17 15.39
N GLN A 127 17.30 7.56 14.23
CA GLN A 127 18.61 7.56 13.57
C GLN A 127 19.06 8.99 13.21
N VAL A 128 18.17 9.80 12.62
CA VAL A 128 18.45 11.20 12.30
C VAL A 128 18.74 12.01 13.57
N ILE A 129 17.95 11.79 14.65
CA ILE A 129 18.18 12.46 15.94
C ILE A 129 19.57 12.12 16.48
N ILE A 130 19.96 10.85 16.50
CA ILE A 130 21.26 10.39 16.98
C ILE A 130 22.40 11.02 16.19
N GLN A 131 22.29 11.11 14.87
CA GLN A 131 23.31 11.73 14.01
C GLN A 131 23.42 13.25 14.23
N ILE A 132 22.30 13.95 14.46
CA ILE A 132 22.30 15.38 14.80
C ILE A 132 22.96 15.59 16.16
N LEU A 133 22.66 14.76 17.16
CA LEU A 133 23.30 14.81 18.47
C LEU A 133 24.81 14.54 18.35
N TYR A 134 25.21 13.53 17.59
CA TYR A 134 26.62 13.23 17.33
C TYR A 134 27.35 14.44 16.74
N LYS A 135 26.76 15.11 15.74
CA LYS A 135 27.30 16.32 15.13
C LYS A 135 27.53 17.44 16.15
N HIS A 136 26.65 17.56 17.14
CA HIS A 136 26.79 18.58 18.19
C HIS A 136 27.81 18.19 19.27
N SER A 137 28.03 16.89 19.50
CA SER A 137 28.91 16.39 20.54
C SER A 137 30.40 16.32 20.15
N VAL A 138 30.73 16.35 18.85
CA VAL A 138 32.12 16.23 18.37
C VAL A 138 32.66 17.56 17.81
N VAL A 139 33.93 17.84 18.13
CA VAL A 139 34.64 19.03 17.62
C VAL A 139 35.11 18.82 16.17
N ILE A 140 35.51 17.60 15.81
CA ILE A 140 35.92 17.22 14.45
C ILE A 140 34.88 16.26 13.90
N TYR A 141 34.20 16.68 12.84
CA TYR A 141 33.12 15.92 12.21
C TYR A 141 33.65 15.12 11.02
N ASP A 142 33.56 13.79 11.10
CA ASP A 142 34.06 12.88 10.06
C ASP A 142 33.13 12.79 8.84
N ILE A 143 33.71 12.49 7.68
CA ILE A 143 33.03 12.28 6.40
C ILE A 143 32.00 11.14 6.51
N ILE A 144 32.31 10.06 7.24
CA ILE A 144 31.39 8.93 7.44
C ILE A 144 30.09 9.42 8.10
N SER A 145 30.21 10.26 9.15
CA SER A 145 29.05 10.84 9.83
C SER A 145 28.27 11.79 8.94
N LEU A 146 28.94 12.53 8.05
CA LEU A 146 28.27 13.38 7.08
C LEU A 146 27.42 12.55 6.09
N PHE A 147 28.00 11.50 5.52
CA PHE A 147 27.26 10.61 4.63
C PHE A 147 26.11 9.91 5.35
N ALA A 148 26.28 9.53 6.61
CA ALA A 148 25.22 8.93 7.41
C ALA A 148 24.03 9.87 7.58
N LEU A 149 24.30 11.13 7.95
CA LEU A 149 23.27 12.15 8.09
C LEU A 149 22.54 12.44 6.78
N ILE A 150 23.28 12.57 5.67
CA ILE A 150 22.70 12.79 4.35
C ILE A 150 21.84 11.59 3.93
N SER A 151 22.36 10.37 4.12
CA SER A 151 21.66 9.13 3.79
C SER A 151 20.35 9.02 4.56
N SER A 152 20.38 9.18 5.89
CA SER A 152 19.19 9.04 6.72
C SER A 152 18.14 10.13 6.43
N CYS A 153 18.57 11.37 6.15
CA CYS A 153 17.66 12.41 5.66
C CYS A 153 17.00 12.02 4.33
N LEU A 154 17.78 11.47 3.39
CA LEU A 154 17.28 11.09 2.07
C LEU A 154 16.32 9.88 2.14
N SER A 155 16.66 8.87 2.96
CA SER A 155 15.80 7.71 3.26
C SER A 155 14.47 8.15 3.87
N LEU A 156 14.50 9.02 4.88
CA LEU A 156 13.29 9.56 5.49
C LEU A 156 12.43 10.33 4.47
N LEU A 157 13.04 11.18 3.64
CA LEU A 157 12.32 11.92 2.59
C LEU A 157 11.65 10.99 1.59
N ILE A 158 12.38 9.99 1.08
CA ILE A 158 11.85 9.03 0.09
C ILE A 158 10.72 8.19 0.70
N ASN A 159 10.87 7.75 1.95
CA ASN A 159 9.84 7.02 2.68
C ASN A 159 8.58 7.87 2.84
N ILE A 160 8.69 9.13 3.28
CA ILE A 160 7.55 10.03 3.44
C ILE A 160 6.87 10.32 2.09
N VAL A 161 7.65 10.70 1.06
CA VAL A 161 7.11 11.05 -0.26
C VAL A 161 6.47 9.84 -0.93
N GLY A 162 7.10 8.66 -0.87
CA GLY A 162 6.56 7.43 -1.41
C GLY A 162 5.21 7.06 -0.78
N ARG A 163 5.10 7.21 0.54
CA ARG A 163 3.85 6.96 1.28
C ARG A 163 2.77 7.99 1.00
N LEU A 164 3.14 9.27 0.90
CA LEU A 164 2.21 10.33 0.53
C LEU A 164 1.64 10.08 -0.87
N PHE A 165 2.49 9.71 -1.84
CA PHE A 165 2.06 9.39 -3.19
C PHE A 165 1.11 8.18 -3.23
N GLN A 166 1.45 7.09 -2.53
CA GLN A 166 0.59 5.91 -2.44
C GLN A 166 -0.77 6.25 -1.83
N THR A 167 -0.79 7.04 -0.75
CA THR A 167 -2.03 7.47 -0.08
C THR A 167 -2.89 8.34 -0.99
N ILE A 168 -2.29 9.33 -1.66
CA ILE A 168 -2.99 10.20 -2.61
C ILE A 168 -3.60 9.37 -3.75
N ASN A 169 -2.86 8.41 -4.30
CA ASN A 169 -3.36 7.61 -5.41
C ASN A 169 -4.54 6.71 -4.99
N ILE A 170 -4.53 6.16 -3.76
CA ILE A 170 -5.66 5.43 -3.18
C ILE A 170 -6.88 6.34 -2.98
N CYS A 171 -6.68 7.54 -2.42
CA CYS A 171 -7.76 8.52 -2.21
C CYS A 171 -8.40 8.96 -3.53
N ARG A 172 -7.59 9.17 -4.57
CA ARG A 172 -8.08 9.55 -5.91
C ARG A 172 -8.92 8.44 -6.55
N HIS A 173 -8.54 7.17 -6.40
CA HIS A 173 -9.33 6.05 -6.90
C HIS A 173 -10.67 5.92 -6.17
N ARG A 174 -10.66 6.03 -4.83
CA ARG A 174 -11.87 5.97 -4.00
C ARG A 174 -12.84 7.13 -4.31
N SER A 175 -12.32 8.33 -4.62
CA SER A 175 -13.14 9.48 -5.00
C SER A 175 -13.83 9.34 -6.36
N LEU A 176 -13.31 8.48 -7.26
CA LEU A 176 -13.90 8.23 -8.59
C LEU A 176 -14.94 7.10 -8.56
N GLU A 177 -14.87 6.18 -7.59
CA GLU A 177 -15.89 5.13 -7.39
C GLU A 177 -17.10 5.61 -6.56
N ALA A 178 -16.92 6.61 -5.69
CA ALA A 178 -18.01 7.20 -4.90
C ALA A 178 -19.23 7.71 -5.73
N PRO A 179 -19.08 8.38 -6.89
CA PRO A 179 -20.23 8.85 -7.68
C PRO A 179 -20.97 7.75 -8.48
N ALA A 180 -20.54 6.48 -8.44
CA ALA A 180 -21.20 5.39 -9.16
C ALA A 180 -22.25 4.65 -8.33
N ALA A 181 -22.08 4.56 -7.01
CA ALA A 181 -23.04 3.87 -6.14
C ALA A 181 -24.32 4.69 -5.90
N GLU A 182 -24.23 6.02 -5.89
CA GLU A 182 -25.39 6.91 -5.64
C GLU A 182 -26.34 7.04 -6.84
N ARG A 183 -25.87 6.75 -8.07
CA ARG A 183 -26.69 6.81 -9.30
C ARG A 183 -27.54 5.56 -9.56
N ASN A 184 -27.16 4.42 -8.97
CA ASN A 184 -27.92 3.18 -9.12
C ASN A 184 -29.08 3.10 -8.11
N PHE A 185 -28.93 3.68 -6.92
CA PHE A 185 -30.04 3.75 -5.95
C PHE A 185 -31.18 4.68 -6.38
N THR A 186 -30.89 5.77 -7.09
CA THR A 186 -31.91 6.73 -7.54
C THR A 186 -32.63 6.31 -8.84
N SER A 187 -32.00 5.51 -9.69
CA SER A 187 -32.60 5.08 -10.97
C SER A 187 -33.64 3.96 -10.79
N ASP A 188 -33.41 3.03 -9.85
CA ASP A 188 -34.33 1.92 -9.58
C ASP A 188 -35.61 2.39 -8.86
N GLU A 189 -35.52 3.39 -7.97
CA GLU A 189 -36.67 3.98 -7.27
C GLU A 189 -37.55 4.85 -8.19
N LEU A 190 -36.97 5.50 -9.20
CA LEU A 190 -37.71 6.25 -10.22
C LEU A 190 -38.37 5.34 -11.28
N MET A 191 -37.82 4.15 -11.53
CA MET A 191 -38.45 3.16 -12.41
C MET A 191 -39.64 2.45 -11.74
N SER A 192 -39.61 2.19 -10.43
CA SER A 192 -40.77 1.60 -9.74
C SER A 192 -41.95 2.57 -9.58
N HIS A 193 -41.70 3.88 -9.55
CA HIS A 193 -42.74 4.89 -9.35
C HIS A 193 -43.43 5.37 -10.64
N SER A 194 -42.88 5.08 -11.82
CA SER A 194 -43.44 5.55 -13.11
C SER A 194 -44.49 4.62 -13.72
N ILE A 195 -44.73 3.43 -13.15
CA ILE A 195 -45.78 2.51 -13.61
C ILE A 195 -47.17 2.86 -13.03
N HIS A 196 -47.27 3.75 -12.03
CA HIS A 196 -48.55 4.06 -11.36
C HIS A 196 -49.13 5.47 -11.64
N VAL A 197 -48.58 6.27 -12.55
CA VAL A 197 -49.04 7.67 -12.80
C VAL A 197 -49.52 7.89 -14.22
N LYS A 198 -50.12 6.87 -14.85
CA LYS A 198 -50.73 7.01 -16.16
C LYS A 198 -52.02 6.22 -16.21
N ASP A 199 -53.06 6.74 -15.55
CA ASP A 199 -54.48 6.55 -15.90
C ASP A 199 -55.38 7.25 -14.87
N GLU A 200 -55.33 8.58 -14.80
CA GLU A 200 -56.45 9.33 -14.22
C GLU A 200 -56.42 10.78 -14.71
N ASN A 201 -57.10 11.00 -15.85
CA ASN A 201 -57.85 12.22 -16.20
C ASN A 201 -57.97 12.34 -17.73
N ASP A 202 -58.85 11.54 -18.32
CA ASP A 202 -59.62 12.00 -19.49
C ASP A 202 -60.84 11.10 -19.75
N SER A 203 -62.00 11.49 -19.20
CA SER A 203 -63.31 11.42 -19.86
C SER A 203 -64.45 11.44 -18.84
N LYS A 204 -64.79 12.63 -18.36
CA LYS A 204 -66.15 12.88 -17.86
C LYS A 204 -66.71 14.13 -18.52
N LYS A 205 -66.99 14.01 -19.82
CA LYS A 205 -67.88 14.92 -20.52
C LYS A 205 -68.61 14.17 -21.63
N ASN A 206 -69.93 14.07 -21.44
CA ASN A 206 -71.00 13.83 -22.41
C ASN A 206 -71.83 12.55 -22.18
N ASN A 207 -72.82 12.69 -21.29
CA ASN A 207 -74.12 12.05 -21.46
C ASN A 207 -74.85 12.74 -22.63
N LEU A 208 -75.19 12.02 -23.69
CA LEU A 208 -76.54 11.91 -24.25
C LEU A 208 -76.52 11.18 -25.62
N THR A 209 -77.61 10.46 -25.85
CA THR A 209 -78.22 10.05 -27.14
C THR A 209 -77.80 8.75 -27.85
N LYS A 210 -78.84 7.91 -27.99
CA LYS A 210 -79.18 6.94 -29.06
C LYS A 210 -78.44 5.59 -29.02
N ARG A 211 -79.08 4.50 -28.57
CA ARG A 211 -80.20 3.73 -29.17
C ARG A 211 -79.78 2.97 -30.45
N SER A 212 -79.87 1.64 -30.35
CA SER A 212 -80.08 0.65 -31.42
C SER A 212 -78.87 0.17 -32.22
N SER A 213 -78.44 -1.09 -32.04
CA SER A 213 -78.73 -2.18 -33.01
C SER A 213 -77.84 -3.42 -32.81
N LYS A 214 -78.51 -4.56 -32.56
CA LYS A 214 -78.28 -5.94 -33.05
C LYS A 214 -76.91 -6.64 -32.92
N GLY A 215 -76.98 -7.76 -32.18
CA GLY A 215 -76.71 -9.14 -32.66
C GLY A 215 -75.31 -9.69 -32.36
N SER A 216 -75.05 -10.96 -32.10
CA SER A 216 -75.83 -12.16 -31.71
C SER A 216 -74.81 -13.32 -31.64
N PHE A 217 -75.07 -14.33 -30.79
CA PHE A 217 -74.44 -15.69 -30.75
C PHE A 217 -73.02 -15.80 -30.16
N GLN A 218 -72.82 -16.52 -29.02
CA GLN A 218 -72.65 -17.99 -28.81
C GLN A 218 -71.35 -18.53 -29.44
N GLU A 219 -70.60 -19.52 -28.94
CA GLU A 219 -70.65 -20.53 -27.87
C GLU A 219 -69.17 -20.99 -27.70
N VAL A 220 -68.60 -21.20 -26.51
CA VAL A 220 -68.49 -22.45 -25.70
C VAL A 220 -67.95 -23.70 -26.45
N ILE A 221 -67.00 -24.39 -25.78
CA ILE A 221 -66.50 -25.79 -25.91
C ILE A 221 -65.40 -25.96 -26.98
N SER A 222 -64.22 -26.56 -26.73
CA SER A 222 -63.81 -27.61 -25.79
C SER A 222 -62.39 -27.42 -25.25
#